data_AF-A0A383BHW6-F1
#
_entry.id   AF-A0A383BHW6-F1
#
_cell.length_a   1.000
_cell.length_b   1.000
_cell.length_c   1.000
_cell.angle_alpha   90.00
_cell.angle_beta   90.00
_cell.angle_gamma   90.00
#
_symmetry.space_group_name_H-M   'P 1'
#
loop_
_entity.id
_entity.type
_entity.pdbx_description
1 polymer ?
#
loop_
_entity_poly.entity_id
_entity_poly.type
_entity_poly.pdbx_seq_one_letter_code
_entity_poly.pdbx_strand_id
1 'polypeptide(L)'
;MPVSLEKFNEVYLRVKCEPAIAKELSEFFTFEVPNSRFMPSVRNRMWDGRIRLFSSATGKIYLGLLPYVRRFLAENGHKIEYGEGIVPPRQLDRDLTVKFVRTLEKKDFKARDYQIDAIHNILESDRGLILSPTGSGKSFILYALTRYFVEKLDHKKILIVVPTTGLVEQMYSDFADYGWFPDEHCHRIYAGSNKETPKEVVISTWQSIYKLDKRYFSQFGAVFVDECHLAKAKSL
;
A
#
# COMPACT_ATOMS: atom_id res chain seq x y z
N MET A 1 -32.27 -4.54 -3.26
CA MET A 1 -31.77 -3.20 -3.65
C MET A 1 -30.41 -3.34 -4.32
N PRO A 2 -29.98 -2.43 -5.22
CA PRO A 2 -28.61 -2.45 -5.76
C PRO A 2 -27.59 -2.23 -4.64
N VAL A 3 -26.41 -2.84 -4.78
CA VAL A 3 -25.29 -2.66 -3.84
C VAL A 3 -24.45 -1.50 -4.33
N SER A 4 -24.29 -0.47 -3.50
CA SER A 4 -23.48 0.70 -3.83
C SER A 4 -22.08 0.59 -3.21
N LEU A 5 -21.06 0.79 -4.05
CA LEU A 5 -19.64 0.80 -3.67
C LEU A 5 -19.09 2.22 -3.76
N GLU A 6 -18.59 2.77 -2.66
CA GLU A 6 -18.03 4.12 -2.61
C GLU A 6 -16.68 4.14 -1.90
N LYS A 7 -15.77 5.00 -2.35
CA LYS A 7 -14.48 5.18 -1.67
C LYS A 7 -14.73 5.98 -0.39
N PHE A 8 -14.48 5.37 0.78
CA PHE A 8 -14.61 6.11 2.04
C PHE A 8 -13.39 6.97 2.33
N ASN A 9 -12.19 6.41 2.11
CA ASN A 9 -10.91 7.12 2.12
C ASN A 9 -9.84 6.25 1.41
N GLU A 10 -8.57 6.65 1.46
CA GLU A 10 -7.46 5.89 0.85
C GLU A 10 -7.23 4.49 1.41
N VAL A 11 -7.83 4.18 2.58
CA VAL A 11 -7.69 2.89 3.28
C VAL A 11 -8.92 2.00 3.10
N TYR A 12 -10.12 2.57 3.15
CA TYR A 12 -11.37 1.82 3.24
C TYR A 12 -12.31 2.12 2.06
N LEU A 13 -12.89 1.05 1.53
CA LEU A 13 -14.11 1.04 0.73
C LEU A 13 -15.32 1.01 1.68
N ARG A 14 -16.42 1.65 1.27
CA ARG A 14 -17.73 1.45 1.89
C ARG A 14 -18.68 0.74 0.93
N VAL A 15 -19.32 -0.30 1.45
CA VAL A 15 -20.36 -1.08 0.78
C VAL A 15 -21.70 -0.76 1.44
N LYS A 16 -22.60 -0.11 0.71
CA LYS A 16 -23.98 0.14 1.11
C LYS A 16 -24.85 -0.97 0.54
N CYS A 17 -25.38 -1.81 1.42
CA CYS A 17 -26.17 -2.99 1.05
C CYS A 17 -27.17 -3.35 2.15
N GLU A 18 -28.07 -4.28 1.84
CA GLU A 18 -29.02 -4.83 2.81
C GLU A 18 -28.31 -5.70 3.87
N PRO A 19 -28.89 -5.86 5.07
CA PRO A 19 -28.27 -6.63 6.16
C PRO A 19 -27.92 -8.08 5.80
N ALA A 20 -28.69 -8.73 4.93
CA ALA A 20 -28.42 -10.09 4.45
C ALA A 20 -27.10 -10.14 3.66
N ILE A 21 -26.93 -9.25 2.68
CA ILE A 21 -25.72 -9.13 1.87
C ILE A 21 -24.52 -8.75 2.76
N ALA A 22 -24.72 -7.84 3.72
CA ALA A 22 -23.68 -7.47 4.68
C ALA A 22 -23.21 -8.65 5.55
N LYS A 23 -24.09 -9.62 5.82
CA LYS A 23 -23.73 -10.85 6.55
C LYS A 23 -22.94 -11.81 5.66
N GLU A 24 -23.34 -11.97 4.40
CA GLU A 24 -22.63 -12.78 3.42
C GLU A 24 -21.22 -12.26 3.15
N LEU A 25 -21.08 -10.95 2.95
CA LEU A 25 -19.77 -10.28 2.83
C LEU A 25 -18.91 -10.51 4.07
N SER A 26 -19.49 -10.39 5.25
CA SER A 26 -18.77 -10.62 6.51
C SER A 26 -18.22 -12.04 6.57
N GLU A 27 -19.03 -13.05 6.26
CA GLU A 27 -18.59 -14.45 6.29
C GLU A 27 -17.57 -14.76 5.20
N PHE A 28 -17.77 -14.25 3.97
CA PHE A 28 -16.84 -14.48 2.86
C PHE A 28 -15.47 -13.85 3.11
N PHE A 29 -15.43 -12.62 3.64
CA PHE A 29 -14.19 -11.90 3.98
C PHE A 29 -13.70 -12.20 5.40
N THR A 30 -13.84 -13.46 5.82
CA THR A 30 -13.38 -13.97 7.11
C THR A 30 -12.39 -15.12 6.93
N PHE A 31 -11.35 -15.15 7.77
CA PHE A 31 -10.41 -16.28 7.83
C PHE A 31 -10.11 -16.69 9.27
N GLU A 32 -9.85 -17.98 9.48
CA GLU A 32 -9.44 -18.53 10.77
C GLU A 32 -7.97 -18.20 11.02
N VAL A 33 -7.65 -17.71 12.21
CA VAL A 33 -6.26 -17.45 12.59
C VAL A 33 -5.57 -18.77 12.91
N PRO A 34 -4.42 -19.09 12.30
CA PRO A 34 -3.68 -20.31 12.61
C PRO A 34 -3.41 -20.41 14.12
N ASN A 35 -3.65 -21.60 14.69
CA ASN A 35 -3.47 -21.87 16.12
C ASN A 35 -4.37 -21.06 17.06
N SER A 36 -5.42 -20.38 16.56
CA SER A 36 -6.34 -19.58 17.38
C SER A 36 -6.98 -20.37 18.52
N ARG A 37 -7.25 -21.67 18.32
CA ARG A 37 -7.81 -22.59 19.33
C ARG A 37 -6.98 -22.68 20.62
N PHE A 38 -5.69 -22.35 20.56
CA PHE A 38 -4.79 -22.33 21.73
C PHE A 38 -4.79 -20.99 22.46
N MET A 39 -5.36 -19.93 21.87
CA MET A 39 -5.36 -18.60 22.47
C MET A 39 -6.34 -18.55 23.66
N PRO A 40 -5.96 -17.95 24.81
CA PRO A 40 -6.83 -17.85 25.99
C PRO A 40 -8.18 -17.18 25.68
N SER A 41 -8.21 -16.19 24.80
CA SER A 41 -9.43 -15.51 24.38
C SER A 41 -10.43 -16.43 23.68
N VAL A 42 -9.96 -17.41 22.92
CA VAL A 42 -10.80 -18.41 22.24
C VAL A 42 -11.28 -19.47 23.23
N ARG A 43 -10.38 -19.97 24.08
CA ARG A 43 -10.71 -20.95 25.13
C ARG A 43 -11.74 -20.42 26.11
N ASN A 44 -11.63 -19.15 26.47
CA ASN A 44 -12.57 -18.45 27.35
C ASN A 44 -13.81 -17.92 26.61
N ARG A 45 -14.02 -18.29 25.33
CA ARG A 45 -15.17 -17.91 24.49
C ARG A 45 -15.39 -16.40 24.32
N MET A 46 -14.34 -15.58 24.51
CA MET A 46 -14.40 -14.13 24.29
C MET A 46 -14.14 -13.74 22.82
N TRP A 47 -13.54 -14.64 22.04
CA TRP A 47 -13.29 -14.46 20.61
C TRP A 47 -13.45 -15.80 19.88
N ASP A 48 -13.92 -15.78 18.64
CA ASP A 48 -14.22 -16.98 17.85
C ASP A 48 -13.03 -17.50 17.04
N GLY A 49 -11.85 -16.88 17.18
CA GLY A 49 -10.63 -17.29 16.49
C GLY A 49 -10.56 -16.85 15.02
N ARG A 50 -11.51 -16.03 14.56
CA ARG A 50 -11.61 -15.58 13.18
C ARG A 50 -11.38 -14.06 13.05
N ILE A 51 -10.71 -13.66 11.98
CA ILE A 51 -10.57 -12.24 11.59
C ILE A 51 -11.56 -11.95 10.48
N ARG A 52 -12.36 -10.88 10.66
CA ARG A 52 -13.32 -10.37 9.67
C ARG A 52 -12.76 -9.08 9.07
N LEU A 53 -12.58 -9.05 7.75
CA LEU A 53 -12.08 -7.87 7.04
C LEU A 53 -13.20 -6.88 6.68
N PHE A 54 -14.45 -7.37 6.59
CA PHE A 54 -15.64 -6.57 6.41
C PHE A 54 -16.36 -6.32 7.75
N SER A 55 -16.74 -5.08 8.01
CA SER A 55 -17.52 -4.70 9.19
C SER A 55 -18.98 -4.47 8.82
N SER A 56 -19.87 -5.42 9.15
CA SER A 56 -21.31 -5.27 8.90
C SER A 56 -21.94 -4.07 9.63
N ALA A 57 -21.34 -3.63 10.75
CA ALA A 57 -21.81 -2.46 11.50
C ALA A 57 -21.50 -1.12 10.79
N THR A 58 -20.41 -1.05 10.02
CA THR A 58 -19.96 0.20 9.37
C THR A 58 -20.00 0.15 7.85
N GLY A 59 -20.23 -1.03 7.27
CA GLY A 59 -20.13 -1.29 5.83
C GLY A 59 -18.72 -1.16 5.28
N LYS A 60 -17.68 -1.15 6.12
CA LYS A 60 -16.29 -0.88 5.70
C LYS A 60 -15.52 -2.18 5.43
N ILE A 61 -14.68 -2.14 4.40
CA ILE A 61 -13.62 -3.12 4.08
C ILE A 61 -12.42 -2.39 3.49
N TYR A 62 -11.22 -2.99 3.53
CA TYR A 62 -10.05 -2.36 2.93
C TYR A 62 -10.23 -2.12 1.43
N LEU A 63 -9.89 -0.91 0.96
CA LEU A 63 -10.06 -0.48 -0.42
C LEU A 63 -9.31 -1.38 -1.41
N GLY A 64 -8.15 -1.90 -1.02
CA GLY A 64 -7.39 -2.86 -1.82
C GLY A 64 -8.15 -4.17 -2.13
N LEU A 65 -9.23 -4.48 -1.41
CA LEU A 65 -10.07 -5.65 -1.65
C LEU A 65 -11.21 -5.38 -2.64
N LEU A 66 -11.31 -4.18 -3.23
CA LEU A 66 -12.34 -3.84 -4.20
C LEU A 66 -12.48 -4.87 -5.35
N PRO A 67 -11.40 -5.40 -5.98
CA PRO A 67 -11.54 -6.41 -7.02
C PRO A 67 -12.24 -7.69 -6.53
N TYR A 68 -11.95 -8.12 -5.30
CA TYR A 68 -12.57 -9.29 -4.67
C TYR A 68 -14.03 -9.02 -4.30
N VAL A 69 -14.35 -7.82 -3.80
CA VAL A 69 -15.74 -7.41 -3.50
C VAL A 69 -16.57 -7.38 -4.78
N ARG A 70 -16.04 -6.80 -5.87
CA ARG A 70 -16.71 -6.79 -7.18
C ARG A 70 -17.00 -8.20 -7.66
N ARG A 71 -16.00 -9.07 -7.61
CA ARG A 71 -16.13 -10.47 -8.04
C ARG A 71 -17.19 -11.20 -7.21
N PHE A 72 -17.11 -11.11 -5.89
CA PHE A 72 -18.09 -11.72 -4.98
C PHE A 72 -19.52 -11.25 -5.29
N LEU A 73 -19.74 -9.95 -5.42
CA LEU A 73 -21.07 -9.41 -5.67
C LEU A 73 -21.61 -9.85 -7.04
N ALA A 74 -20.77 -9.86 -8.07
CA ALA A 74 -21.15 -10.29 -9.41
C ALA A 74 -21.46 -11.80 -9.47
N GLU A 75 -20.64 -12.65 -8.85
CA GLU A 75 -20.84 -14.10 -8.79
C GLU A 75 -22.12 -14.48 -8.04
N ASN A 76 -22.55 -13.67 -7.06
CA ASN A 76 -23.82 -13.84 -6.34
C ASN A 76 -25.01 -13.10 -6.99
N GLY A 77 -24.85 -12.58 -8.21
CA GLY A 77 -25.94 -11.98 -8.98
C GLY A 77 -26.40 -10.60 -8.48
N HIS A 78 -25.61 -9.92 -7.67
CA HIS A 78 -25.94 -8.58 -7.19
C HIS A 78 -25.61 -7.52 -8.24
N LYS A 79 -26.56 -6.60 -8.47
CA LYS A 79 -26.31 -5.39 -9.26
C LYS A 79 -25.44 -4.41 -8.47
N ILE A 80 -24.32 -4.01 -9.05
CA ILE A 80 -23.33 -3.10 -8.44
C ILE A 80 -23.51 -1.70 -9.02
N GLU A 81 -23.58 -0.70 -8.14
CA GLU A 81 -23.55 0.72 -8.48
C GLU A 81 -22.28 1.34 -7.91
N TYR A 82 -21.54 2.07 -8.75
CA TYR A 82 -20.32 2.75 -8.32
C TYR A 82 -20.65 4.18 -7.90
N GLY A 83 -20.43 4.45 -6.61
CA GLY A 83 -20.52 5.78 -6.02
C GLY A 83 -19.23 6.58 -6.15
N GLU A 84 -19.16 7.68 -5.40
CA GLU A 84 -18.08 8.64 -5.45
C GLU A 84 -16.70 8.02 -5.15
N GLY A 85 -15.69 8.49 -5.90
CA GLY A 85 -14.29 8.15 -5.68
C GLY A 85 -13.86 6.75 -6.14
N ILE A 86 -14.76 5.93 -6.68
CA ILE A 86 -14.40 4.68 -7.37
C ILE A 86 -14.14 4.99 -8.84
N VAL A 87 -12.86 5.21 -9.15
CA VAL A 87 -12.39 5.53 -10.51
C VAL A 87 -11.71 4.29 -11.09
N PRO A 88 -11.92 3.94 -12.37
CA PRO A 88 -11.10 2.93 -13.03
C PRO A 88 -9.63 3.36 -13.05
N PRO A 89 -8.70 2.40 -13.19
CA PRO A 89 -7.30 2.72 -13.47
C PRO A 89 -7.17 3.70 -14.64
N ARG A 90 -6.19 4.59 -14.56
CA ARG A 90 -5.88 5.51 -15.64
C ARG A 90 -5.38 4.70 -16.84
N GLN A 91 -5.68 5.19 -18.04
CA GLN A 91 -5.01 4.72 -19.25
C GLN A 91 -3.80 5.61 -19.47
N LEU A 92 -2.61 5.09 -19.18
CA LEU A 92 -1.35 5.78 -19.41
C LEU A 92 -0.69 5.18 -20.66
N ASP A 93 -0.13 6.03 -21.51
CA ASP A 93 0.71 5.54 -22.60
C ASP A 93 2.03 5.00 -22.02
N ARG A 94 2.31 3.71 -22.26
CA ARG A 94 3.54 3.04 -21.81
C ARG A 94 4.78 3.76 -22.32
N ASP A 95 4.76 4.36 -23.50
CA ASP A 95 5.90 5.10 -24.05
C ASP A 95 6.24 6.33 -23.22
N LEU A 96 5.25 6.97 -22.58
CA LEU A 96 5.50 8.05 -21.63
C LEU A 96 6.20 7.54 -20.37
N THR A 97 5.80 6.36 -19.87
CA THR A 97 6.50 5.72 -18.74
C THR A 97 7.93 5.35 -19.11
N VAL A 98 8.16 4.78 -20.29
CA VAL A 98 9.52 4.46 -20.78
C VAL A 98 10.37 5.72 -20.86
N LYS A 99 9.84 6.81 -21.46
CA LYS A 99 10.54 8.09 -21.55
C LYS A 99 10.90 8.64 -20.17
N PHE A 100 9.96 8.61 -19.23
CA PHE A 100 10.20 9.01 -17.84
C PHE A 100 11.29 8.17 -17.18
N VAL A 101 11.19 6.84 -17.22
CA VAL A 101 12.19 5.97 -16.57
C VAL A 101 13.59 6.19 -17.15
N ARG A 102 13.69 6.39 -18.47
CA ARG A 102 14.97 6.69 -19.13
C ARG A 102 15.60 8.01 -18.68
N THR A 103 14.84 9.01 -18.22
CA THR A 103 15.44 10.24 -17.67
C THR A 103 16.15 10.00 -16.33
N LEU A 104 15.79 8.92 -15.63
CA LEU A 104 16.37 8.51 -14.36
C LEU A 104 17.58 7.59 -14.51
N GLU A 105 17.82 7.05 -15.71
CA GLU A 105 18.98 6.21 -15.99
C GLU A 105 20.26 7.06 -15.93
N LYS A 106 21.27 6.55 -15.21
CA LYS A 106 22.59 7.17 -15.06
C LYS A 106 23.67 6.13 -15.29
N LYS A 107 24.81 6.59 -15.83
CA LYS A 107 25.97 5.74 -16.17
C LYS A 107 25.54 4.60 -17.12
N ASP A 108 25.96 3.37 -16.83
CA ASP A 108 25.66 2.16 -17.60
C ASP A 108 24.41 1.42 -17.09
N PHE A 109 23.66 1.98 -16.14
CA PHE A 109 22.43 1.35 -15.65
C PHE A 109 21.28 1.58 -16.63
N LYS A 110 20.67 0.48 -17.09
CA LYS A 110 19.45 0.49 -17.89
C LYS A 110 18.35 -0.27 -17.17
N ALA A 111 17.17 0.34 -17.09
CA ALA A 111 16.00 -0.31 -16.53
C ALA A 111 15.57 -1.47 -17.43
N ARG A 112 15.28 -2.61 -16.81
CA ARG A 112 14.74 -3.78 -17.53
C ARG A 112 13.26 -3.57 -17.81
N ASP A 113 12.75 -4.19 -18.88
CA ASP A 113 11.35 -4.02 -19.28
C ASP A 113 10.36 -4.35 -18.15
N TYR A 114 10.60 -5.42 -17.39
CA TYR A 114 9.74 -5.76 -16.26
C TYR A 114 9.75 -4.72 -15.13
N GLN A 115 10.84 -3.95 -14.97
CA GLN A 115 10.89 -2.85 -14.00
C GLN A 115 10.03 -1.69 -14.50
N ILE A 116 10.10 -1.37 -15.79
CA ILE A 116 9.26 -0.36 -16.43
C ILE A 116 7.79 -0.76 -16.35
N ASP A 117 7.46 -2.02 -16.63
CA ASP A 117 6.09 -2.53 -16.55
C ASP A 117 5.56 -2.47 -15.10
N ALA A 118 6.39 -2.81 -14.12
CA ALA A 118 6.03 -2.67 -12.71
C ALA A 118 5.74 -1.20 -12.33
N ILE A 119 6.57 -0.26 -12.80
CA ILE A 119 6.35 1.17 -12.59
C ILE A 119 5.04 1.61 -13.27
N HIS A 120 4.87 1.26 -14.54
CA HIS A 120 3.69 1.60 -15.35
C HIS A 120 2.38 1.17 -14.69
N ASN A 121 2.31 -0.09 -14.25
CA ASN A 121 1.13 -0.65 -13.58
C ASN A 121 0.74 0.14 -12.32
N ILE A 122 1.73 0.60 -11.54
CA ILE A 122 1.48 1.42 -10.34
C ILE A 122 1.03 2.83 -10.73
N LEU A 123 1.60 3.44 -11.78
CA LEU A 123 1.19 4.77 -12.24
C LEU A 123 -0.25 4.79 -12.78
N GLU A 124 -0.72 3.69 -13.38
CA GLU A 124 -2.10 3.52 -13.83
C GLU A 124 -3.08 3.27 -12.69
N SER A 125 -2.69 2.45 -11.71
CA SER A 125 -3.59 1.93 -10.69
C SER A 125 -3.56 2.68 -9.35
N ASP A 126 -2.57 3.56 -9.13
CA ASP A 126 -2.24 4.25 -7.88
C ASP A 126 -1.94 3.33 -6.66
N ARG A 127 -2.19 2.02 -6.79
CA ARG A 127 -1.97 0.98 -5.77
C ARG A 127 -1.65 -0.34 -6.48
N GLY A 128 -0.70 -1.10 -5.92
CA GLY A 128 -0.45 -2.46 -6.36
C GLY A 128 0.45 -3.25 -5.42
N LEU A 129 0.57 -4.54 -5.70
CA LEU A 129 1.54 -5.44 -5.10
C LEU A 129 2.49 -5.91 -6.20
N ILE A 130 3.77 -5.57 -6.07
CA ILE A 130 4.80 -6.00 -7.02
C ILE A 130 5.47 -7.25 -6.45
N LEU A 131 5.18 -8.40 -7.05
CA LEU A 131 5.87 -9.65 -6.74
C LEU A 131 7.13 -9.75 -7.60
N SER A 132 8.30 -9.69 -6.96
CA SER A 132 9.57 -9.77 -7.66
C SER A 132 10.64 -10.45 -6.80
N PRO A 133 11.47 -11.35 -7.37
CA PRO A 133 12.49 -12.06 -6.60
C PRO A 133 13.59 -11.12 -6.10
N THR A 134 14.32 -11.55 -5.07
CA THR A 134 15.52 -10.84 -4.60
C THR A 134 16.55 -10.74 -5.73
N GLY A 135 17.22 -9.59 -5.83
CA GLY A 135 18.20 -9.32 -6.89
C GLY A 135 17.60 -8.80 -8.21
N SER A 136 16.27 -8.67 -8.34
CA SER A 136 15.61 -8.12 -9.53
C SER A 136 15.70 -6.60 -9.67
N GLY A 137 16.39 -5.90 -8.76
CA GLY A 137 16.44 -4.44 -8.74
C GLY A 137 15.13 -3.77 -8.29
N LYS A 138 14.47 -4.29 -7.24
CA LYS A 138 13.27 -3.67 -6.63
C LYS A 138 13.52 -2.24 -6.15
N SER A 139 14.74 -1.94 -5.66
CA SER A 139 15.09 -0.60 -5.20
C SER A 139 15.03 0.44 -6.34
N PHE A 140 15.35 0.06 -7.58
CA PHE A 140 15.19 0.97 -8.73
C PHE A 140 13.71 1.25 -9.05
N ILE A 141 12.82 0.24 -8.92
CA ILE A 141 11.38 0.44 -9.10
C ILE A 141 10.86 1.44 -8.05
N LEU A 142 11.24 1.24 -6.78
CA LEU A 142 10.89 2.14 -5.69
C LEU A 142 11.46 3.54 -5.90
N TYR A 143 12.71 3.65 -6.37
CA TYR A 143 13.33 4.92 -6.71
C TYR A 143 12.54 5.67 -7.79
N ALA A 144 12.22 5.02 -8.91
CA ALA A 144 11.50 5.65 -10.00
C ALA A 144 10.10 6.12 -9.58
N LEU A 145 9.37 5.29 -8.81
CA LEU A 145 8.08 5.68 -8.25
C LEU A 145 8.22 6.84 -7.26
N THR A 146 9.25 6.83 -6.41
CA THR A 146 9.53 7.91 -5.47
C THR A 146 9.76 9.22 -6.22
N ARG A 147 10.63 9.22 -7.24
CA ARG A 147 10.89 10.40 -8.08
C ARG A 147 9.63 10.93 -8.73
N TYR A 148 8.79 10.06 -9.28
CA TYR A 148 7.51 10.46 -9.87
C TYR A 148 6.59 11.12 -8.84
N PHE A 149 6.38 10.47 -7.69
CA PHE A 149 5.43 10.96 -6.69
C PHE A 149 5.93 12.20 -5.96
N VAL A 150 7.25 12.39 -5.80
CA VAL A 150 7.81 13.63 -5.27
C VAL A 150 7.38 14.83 -6.12
N GLU A 151 7.46 14.71 -7.45
CA GLU A 151 7.07 15.79 -8.36
C GLU A 151 5.55 15.98 -8.45
N LYS A 152 4.76 14.94 -8.16
CA LYS A 152 3.30 14.97 -8.29
C LYS A 152 2.55 15.31 -7.01
N LEU A 153 3.13 15.00 -5.85
CA LEU A 153 2.49 15.19 -4.56
C LEU A 153 2.76 16.61 -4.06
N ASP A 154 1.77 17.47 -4.20
CA ASP A 154 1.83 18.81 -3.62
C ASP A 154 1.65 18.75 -2.10
N HIS A 155 2.59 19.35 -1.35
CA HIS A 155 2.59 19.42 0.11
C HIS A 155 2.41 18.09 0.86
N LYS A 156 2.71 16.96 0.22
CA LYS A 156 2.64 15.61 0.82
C LYS A 156 3.98 14.90 0.69
N LYS A 157 4.24 14.03 1.65
CA LYS A 157 5.47 13.23 1.72
C LYS A 157 5.27 11.82 1.20
N ILE A 158 6.39 11.14 1.00
CA ILE A 158 6.44 9.71 0.69
C ILE A 158 7.01 8.97 1.90
N LEU A 159 6.36 7.89 2.30
CA LEU A 159 6.87 6.96 3.31
C LEU A 159 7.36 5.68 2.64
N ILE A 160 8.62 5.34 2.83
CA ILE A 160 9.20 4.06 2.44
C ILE A 160 9.44 3.24 3.72
N VAL A 161 8.74 2.12 3.84
CA VAL A 161 8.88 1.19 4.95
C VAL A 161 9.74 0.02 4.53
N VAL A 162 10.80 -0.25 5.30
CA VAL A 162 11.73 -1.37 5.12
C VAL A 162 11.80 -2.22 6.40
N PRO A 163 12.22 -3.49 6.35
CA PRO A 163 12.11 -4.37 7.52
C PRO A 163 13.21 -4.15 8.57
N THR A 164 14.38 -3.62 8.21
CA THR A 164 15.52 -3.44 9.13
C THR A 164 16.18 -2.07 8.95
N THR A 165 16.91 -1.60 9.98
CA THR A 165 17.67 -0.36 9.91
C THR A 165 18.81 -0.44 8.89
N GLY A 166 19.41 -1.61 8.67
CA GLY A 166 20.39 -1.81 7.60
C GLY A 166 19.81 -1.54 6.21
N LEU A 167 18.56 -1.94 5.98
CA LEU A 167 17.86 -1.65 4.72
C LEU A 167 17.44 -0.18 4.60
N VAL A 168 17.33 0.56 5.70
CA VAL A 168 17.16 2.03 5.64
C VAL A 168 18.39 2.66 5.01
N GLU A 169 19.59 2.29 5.47
CA GLU A 169 20.86 2.79 4.90
C GLU A 169 21.07 2.33 3.47
N GLN A 170 20.75 1.07 3.19
CA GLN A 170 20.88 0.52 1.84
C GLN A 170 19.97 1.26 0.87
N MET A 171 18.68 1.45 1.20
CA MET A 171 17.76 2.18 0.33
C MET A 171 18.20 3.63 0.11
N TYR A 172 18.72 4.28 1.16
CA TYR A 172 19.28 5.63 1.06
C TYR A 172 20.48 5.69 0.12
N SER A 173 21.40 4.74 0.25
CA SER A 173 22.61 4.66 -0.58
C SER A 173 22.29 4.30 -2.03
N ASP A 174 21.37 3.35 -2.26
CA ASP A 174 20.87 3.00 -3.59
C ASP A 174 20.33 4.24 -4.32
N PHE A 175 19.59 5.11 -3.62
CA PHE A 175 19.08 6.36 -4.22
C PHE A 175 20.20 7.32 -4.62
N ALA A 176 21.29 7.40 -3.84
CA ALA A 176 22.48 8.15 -4.23
C ALA A 176 23.14 7.54 -5.47
N ASP A 177 23.27 6.22 -5.51
CA ASP A 177 23.89 5.49 -6.63
C ASP A 177 23.11 5.65 -7.94
N TYR A 178 21.78 5.77 -7.87
CA TYR A 178 20.92 6.11 -9.00
C TYR A 178 20.94 7.61 -9.39
N GLY A 179 21.77 8.41 -8.72
CA GLY A 179 22.04 9.80 -9.10
C GLY A 179 21.10 10.83 -8.49
N TRP A 180 20.54 10.55 -7.31
CA TRP A 180 19.82 11.54 -6.49
C TRP A 180 20.69 12.03 -5.34
N PHE A 181 20.35 13.18 -4.74
CA PHE A 181 21.05 13.71 -3.57
C PHE A 181 20.19 13.44 -2.32
N PRO A 182 20.24 12.23 -1.73
CA PRO A 182 19.31 11.87 -0.65
C PRO A 182 19.53 12.70 0.63
N ASP A 183 20.69 13.34 0.79
CA ASP A 183 20.91 14.30 1.89
C ASP A 183 19.94 15.48 1.83
N GLU A 184 19.46 15.87 0.66
CA GLU A 184 18.50 16.96 0.49
C GLU A 184 17.05 16.47 0.61
N HIS A 185 16.77 15.25 0.15
CA HIS A 185 15.39 14.78 -0.07
C HIS A 185 14.91 13.68 0.91
N CYS A 186 15.82 12.91 1.51
CA CYS A 186 15.50 11.73 2.30
C CYS A 186 15.79 11.92 3.79
N HIS A 187 14.83 11.58 4.63
CA HIS A 187 14.96 11.50 6.08
C HIS A 187 14.94 10.05 6.53
N ARG A 188 16.00 9.62 7.21
CA ARG A 188 16.11 8.27 7.76
C ARG A 188 15.61 8.28 9.20
N ILE A 189 14.64 7.42 9.51
CA ILE A 189 14.09 7.32 10.86
C ILE A 189 14.52 6.01 11.51
N TYR A 190 15.20 6.14 12.65
CA TYR A 190 15.63 5.07 13.54
C TYR A 190 14.90 5.15 14.88
N ALA A 191 15.15 4.17 15.76
CA ALA A 191 14.80 4.30 17.17
C ALA A 191 15.54 5.50 17.78
N GLY A 192 14.81 6.42 18.41
CA GLY A 192 15.38 7.62 19.05
C GLY A 192 15.69 8.81 18.14
N SER A 193 15.59 8.67 16.81
CA SER A 193 15.79 9.80 15.89
C SER A 193 14.60 10.75 15.90
N ASN A 194 14.84 12.02 15.54
CA ASN A 194 13.75 12.97 15.30
C ASN A 194 12.83 12.41 14.19
N LYS A 195 11.52 12.43 14.45
CA LYS A 195 10.49 11.91 13.55
C LYS A 195 9.96 12.98 12.61
N GLU A 196 10.13 14.25 12.98
CA GLU A 196 9.76 15.41 12.21
C GLU A 196 10.90 15.83 11.29
N THR A 197 10.55 16.24 10.08
CA THR A 197 11.52 16.60 9.04
C THR A 197 10.86 17.49 8.00
N PRO A 198 11.57 18.45 7.37
CA PRO A 198 11.04 19.17 6.21
C PRO A 198 11.16 18.35 4.91
N LYS A 199 11.93 17.25 4.91
CA LYS A 199 12.22 16.46 3.73
C LYS A 199 10.99 15.71 3.19
N GLU A 200 10.95 15.53 1.88
CA GLU A 200 9.80 14.96 1.16
C GLU A 200 9.72 13.42 1.25
N VAL A 201 10.84 12.73 1.45
CA VAL A 201 10.88 11.26 1.56
C VAL A 201 11.32 10.85 2.95
N VAL A 202 10.54 9.98 3.58
CA VAL A 202 10.86 9.36 4.87
C VAL A 202 11.11 7.88 4.65
N ILE A 203 12.30 7.39 5.05
CA ILE A 203 12.65 5.97 5.00
C ILE A 203 12.72 5.47 6.45
N SER A 204 11.93 4.45 6.79
CA SER A 204 11.88 3.95 8.16
C SER A 204 11.56 2.46 8.27
N THR A 205 11.85 1.90 9.43
CA THR A 205 11.31 0.59 9.82
C THR A 205 9.92 0.73 10.41
N TRP A 206 9.08 -0.29 10.23
CA TRP A 206 7.74 -0.29 10.80
C TRP A 206 7.77 -0.11 12.33
N GLN A 207 8.70 -0.79 13.00
CA GLN A 207 8.91 -0.74 14.45
C GLN A 207 9.21 0.67 14.96
N SER A 208 9.79 1.52 14.12
CA SER A 208 10.16 2.90 14.48
C SER A 208 8.99 3.89 14.41
N ILE A 209 7.91 3.56 13.71
CA ILE A 209 6.80 4.49 13.41
C ILE A 209 5.42 4.00 13.83
N TYR A 210 5.21 2.71 14.09
CA TYR A 210 3.86 2.15 14.34
C TYR A 210 3.10 2.72 15.55
N LYS A 211 3.81 3.33 16.49
CA LYS A 211 3.22 3.98 17.68
C LYS A 211 2.88 5.45 17.48
N LEU A 212 3.21 6.02 16.31
CA LEU A 212 2.93 7.42 16.03
C LEU A 212 1.42 7.64 15.82
N ASP A 213 0.97 8.85 16.11
CA ASP A 213 -0.44 9.20 15.99
C ASP A 213 -0.89 9.26 14.54
N LYS A 214 -2.19 9.07 14.29
CA LYS A 214 -2.79 9.16 12.95
C LYS A 214 -2.50 10.51 12.27
N ARG A 215 -2.37 11.61 13.02
CA ARG A 215 -1.98 12.92 12.49
C ARG A 215 -0.61 12.88 11.84
N TYR A 216 0.35 12.15 12.41
CA TYR A 216 1.66 11.96 11.77
C TYR A 216 1.50 11.33 10.39
N PHE A 217 0.70 10.27 10.26
CA PHE A 217 0.53 9.58 8.98
C PHE A 217 -0.24 10.39 7.93
N SER A 218 -1.02 11.39 8.34
CA SER A 218 -1.79 12.23 7.41
C SER A 218 -0.92 13.09 6.46
N GLN A 219 0.38 13.22 6.75
CA GLN A 219 1.34 13.94 5.92
C GLN A 219 1.77 13.16 4.67
N PHE A 220 1.56 11.85 4.62
CA PHE A 220 2.01 11.01 3.51
C PHE A 220 0.94 10.88 2.42
N GLY A 221 1.32 11.16 1.18
CA GLY A 221 0.49 10.97 -0.02
C GLY A 221 0.77 9.65 -0.73
N ALA A 222 1.96 9.07 -0.51
CA ALA A 222 2.31 7.74 -0.99
C ALA A 222 3.03 6.94 0.09
N VAL A 223 2.78 5.63 0.10
CA VAL A 223 3.43 4.68 1.00
C VAL A 223 3.92 3.50 0.18
N PHE A 224 5.21 3.21 0.29
CA PHE A 224 5.85 2.03 -0.27
C PHE A 224 6.33 1.13 0.85
N VAL A 225 6.11 -0.18 0.71
CA VAL A 225 6.52 -1.17 1.72
C VAL A 225 7.38 -2.21 1.02
N ASP A 226 8.68 -2.15 1.27
CA ASP A 226 9.60 -3.19 0.80
C ASP A 226 9.51 -4.42 1.70
N GLU A 227 9.67 -5.59 1.10
CA GLU A 227 9.51 -6.90 1.74
C GLU A 227 8.22 -7.01 2.58
N CYS A 228 7.09 -6.56 2.01
CA CYS A 228 5.79 -6.49 2.69
C CYS A 228 5.28 -7.84 3.23
N HIS A 229 5.83 -8.96 2.75
CA HIS A 229 5.54 -10.30 3.27
C HIS A 229 6.02 -10.51 4.72
N LEU A 230 7.00 -9.72 5.18
CA LEU A 230 7.47 -9.72 6.58
C LEU A 230 6.55 -8.92 7.51
N ALA A 231 5.59 -8.20 6.94
CA ALA A 231 4.75 -7.29 7.67
C ALA A 231 3.57 -8.05 8.33
N LYS A 232 3.32 -7.75 9.60
CA LYS A 232 2.29 -8.46 10.39
C LYS A 232 0.95 -7.69 10.35
N ALA A 233 -0.18 -8.40 10.35
CA ALA A 233 -1.51 -7.78 10.33
C ALA A 233 -1.86 -6.95 11.58
N LYS A 234 -1.22 -7.23 12.73
CA LYS A 234 -1.33 -6.37 13.92
C LYS A 234 -0.54 -5.05 13.76
N SER A 235 0.30 -5.00 12.74
CA SER A 235 1.30 -3.99 12.52
C SER A 235 0.82 -3.01 11.45
N LEU A 236 0.51 -3.41 10.21
CA LEU A 236 0.07 -2.47 9.16
C LEU A 236 -1.41 -2.07 9.17
#